data_AF-A0A961CYW2-F1
#
_entry.id   AF-A0A961CYW2-F1
#
_cell.length_a   1.000
_cell.length_b   1.000
_cell.length_c   1.000
_cell.angle_alpha   90.00
_cell.angle_beta   90.00
_cell.angle_gamma   90.00
#
_symmetry.space_group_name_H-M   'P 1'
#
loop_
_entity.id
_entity.type
_entity.pdbx_description
1 polymer ?
#
loop_
_entity_poly.entity_id
_entity_poly.type
_entity_poly.pdbx_seq_one_letter_code
_entity_poly.pdbx_strand_id
1 'polypeptide(L)'
;MSEASIAACVKWVDLHPGVDPATALPEPSAHSWGFSEADRAALEVALRLAEARGTEAVVVCAGPLEARRCLAELAASGPARAVLVEHDHQSGPGTSGVVLAGVLGPRH
;
A
#
# COMPACT_ATOMS: atom_id res chain seq x y z
N MET A 1 -20.60 -11.60 13.19
CA MET A 1 -20.04 -10.25 13.41
C MET A 1 -18.79 -10.16 12.58
N SER A 2 -18.66 -9.18 11.69
CA SER A 2 -17.39 -8.96 11.02
C SER A 2 -16.39 -8.46 12.06
N GLU A 3 -15.26 -9.13 12.23
CA GLU A 3 -14.18 -8.61 13.06
C GLU A 3 -13.66 -7.31 12.43
N ALA A 4 -13.50 -6.28 13.25
CA ALA A 4 -13.08 -4.95 12.80
C ALA A 4 -11.57 -4.94 12.55
N SER A 5 -11.11 -5.08 11.31
CA SER A 5 -9.68 -5.02 10.97
C SER A 5 -9.15 -3.59 10.83
N ILE A 6 -7.84 -3.41 11.04
CA ILE A 6 -7.13 -2.15 10.78
C ILE A 6 -6.36 -2.26 9.46
N ALA A 7 -6.51 -1.28 8.59
CA ALA A 7 -5.85 -1.29 7.29
C ALA A 7 -4.70 -0.27 7.21
N ALA A 8 -3.52 -0.73 6.79
CA ALA A 8 -2.44 0.11 6.33
C ALA A 8 -2.53 0.24 4.80
N CYS A 9 -2.82 1.44 4.31
CA CYS A 9 -2.82 1.74 2.88
C CYS A 9 -1.43 2.19 2.48
N VAL A 10 -0.83 1.50 1.52
CA VAL A 10 0.53 1.78 1.07
C VAL A 10 0.54 2.12 -0.41
N LYS A 11 1.47 3.00 -0.81
CA LYS A 11 1.54 3.49 -2.19
C LYS A 11 2.85 3.07 -2.85
N TRP A 12 2.75 2.32 -3.95
CA TRP A 12 3.91 1.98 -4.76
C TRP A 12 4.34 3.20 -5.57
N VAL A 13 5.52 3.72 -5.28
CA VAL A 13 6.05 4.97 -5.85
C VAL A 13 7.51 4.82 -6.23
N ASP A 14 7.98 5.66 -7.16
CA ASP A 14 9.40 5.87 -7.38
C ASP A 14 10.00 6.62 -6.18
N LEU A 15 10.91 5.99 -5.43
CA LEU A 15 11.43 6.53 -4.17
C LEU A 15 12.56 7.56 -4.36
N HIS A 16 13.23 7.51 -5.52
CA HIS A 16 14.37 8.33 -5.89
C HIS A 16 14.21 8.80 -7.35
N PRO A 17 13.14 9.55 -7.66
CA PRO A 17 12.95 10.08 -9.00
C PRO A 17 14.08 11.07 -9.32
N GLY A 18 14.51 11.06 -10.58
CA GLY A 18 15.33 12.14 -11.13
C GLY A 18 14.51 13.42 -11.23
N VAL A 19 15.19 14.53 -11.52
CA VAL A 19 14.52 15.81 -11.82
C VAL A 19 15.10 16.35 -13.11
N ASP A 20 14.24 16.60 -14.09
CA ASP A 20 14.62 17.27 -15.33
C ASP A 20 15.03 18.73 -14.99
N PRO A 21 16.28 19.15 -15.25
CA PRO A 21 16.76 20.48 -14.91
C PRO A 21 16.09 21.60 -15.72
N ALA A 22 15.51 21.30 -16.88
CA ALA A 22 14.85 22.29 -17.73
C ALA A 22 13.38 22.53 -17.33
N THR A 23 12.70 21.51 -16.82
CA THR A 23 11.25 21.58 -16.49
C THR A 23 10.96 21.49 -15.00
N ALA A 24 11.94 21.12 -14.17
CA ALA A 24 11.79 20.80 -12.74
C ALA A 24 10.72 19.72 -12.45
N LEU A 25 10.39 18.89 -13.45
CA LEU A 25 9.46 17.79 -13.30
C LEU A 25 10.19 16.51 -12.90
N PRO A 26 9.50 15.59 -12.18
CA PRO A 26 10.07 14.28 -11.87
C PRO A 26 10.30 13.46 -13.14
N GLU A 27 11.51 12.89 -13.25
CA GLU A 27 11.83 11.86 -14.25
C GLU A 27 11.83 10.48 -13.58
N PRO A 28 10.98 9.54 -14.04
CA PRO A 28 10.90 8.22 -13.44
C PRO A 28 12.23 7.47 -13.52
N SER A 29 12.69 6.94 -12.39
CA SER A 29 13.79 6.00 -12.31
C SER A 29 13.28 4.56 -12.52
N ALA A 30 14.01 3.73 -13.25
CA ALA A 30 13.59 2.34 -13.48
C ALA A 30 13.80 1.43 -12.24
N HIS A 31 14.63 1.82 -11.29
CA HIS A 31 15.18 0.90 -10.27
C HIS A 31 14.81 1.26 -8.83
N SER A 32 14.02 2.31 -8.61
CA SER A 32 13.78 2.83 -7.26
C SER A 32 12.32 2.73 -6.79
N TRP A 33 11.49 1.97 -7.52
CA TRP A 33 10.10 1.77 -7.16
C TRP A 33 9.92 0.90 -5.91
N GLY A 34 9.07 1.34 -4.99
CA GLY A 34 8.80 0.62 -3.75
C GLY A 34 7.83 1.35 -2.83
N PHE A 35 7.89 1.01 -1.54
CA PHE A 35 7.11 1.65 -0.49
C PHE A 35 8.01 2.52 0.38
N SER A 36 7.50 3.70 0.72
CA SER A 36 8.23 4.71 1.48
C SER A 36 8.37 4.32 2.96
N GLU A 37 9.23 5.03 3.68
CA GLU A 37 9.33 4.89 5.14
C GLU A 37 8.01 5.28 5.84
N ALA A 38 7.22 6.18 5.25
CA ALA A 38 5.88 6.51 5.77
C ALA A 38 4.92 5.32 5.63
N ASP A 39 4.98 4.57 4.52
CA ASP A 39 4.19 3.35 4.32
C ASP A 39 4.59 2.26 5.33
N ARG A 40 5.89 2.09 5.59
CA ARG A 40 6.40 1.16 6.61
C ARG A 40 5.95 1.53 8.01
N ALA A 41 6.03 2.82 8.35
CA ALA A 41 5.55 3.32 9.63
C ALA A 41 4.02 3.15 9.78
N ALA A 42 3.26 3.33 8.70
CA ALA A 42 1.81 3.11 8.71
C ALA A 42 1.47 1.63 8.99
N LEU A 43 2.21 0.68 8.40
CA LEU A 43 2.05 -0.74 8.71
C LEU A 43 2.38 -1.05 10.17
N GLU A 44 3.49 -0.54 10.68
CA GLU A 44 3.88 -0.74 12.09
C GLU A 44 2.82 -0.20 13.07
N VAL A 45 2.28 0.99 12.79
CA VAL A 45 1.19 1.58 13.59
C VAL A 45 -0.06 0.72 13.51
N ALA A 46 -0.42 0.22 12.33
CA ALA A 46 -1.57 -0.65 12.16
C ALA A 46 -1.42 -1.97 12.95
N LEU A 47 -0.23 -2.59 12.92
CA LEU A 47 0.08 -3.79 13.68
C LEU A 47 -0.07 -3.56 15.19
N ARG A 48 0.56 -2.52 15.73
CA ARG A 48 0.46 -2.20 17.16
C ARG A 48 -0.98 -1.90 17.61
N LEU A 49 -1.74 -1.19 16.78
CA LEU A 49 -3.15 -0.90 17.09
C LEU A 49 -4.01 -2.16 17.02
N ALA A 50 -3.71 -3.07 16.10
CA ALA A 50 -4.44 -4.32 15.93
C ALA A 50 -4.20 -5.23 17.14
N GLU A 51 -2.94 -5.39 17.55
CA GLU A 51 -2.54 -6.08 18.77
C GLU A 51 -3.23 -5.51 20.01
N ALA A 52 -3.18 -4.18 20.20
CA ALA A 52 -3.79 -3.52 21.36
C ALA A 52 -5.31 -3.67 21.42
N ARG A 53 -5.96 -3.95 20.28
CA ARG A 53 -7.42 -4.12 20.17
C ARG A 53 -7.85 -5.57 20.03
N GLY A 54 -6.91 -6.52 20.01
CA GLY A 54 -7.19 -7.93 19.77
C GLY A 54 -7.84 -8.18 18.42
N THR A 55 -7.39 -7.47 17.38
CA THR A 55 -7.88 -7.62 16.00
C THR A 55 -6.73 -7.82 15.01
N GLU A 56 -7.04 -7.94 13.72
CA GLU A 56 -6.08 -8.13 12.63
C GLU A 56 -5.71 -6.82 11.93
N ALA A 57 -4.44 -6.74 11.51
CA ALA A 57 -3.98 -5.75 10.55
C ALA A 57 -3.95 -6.32 9.12
N VAL A 58 -4.31 -5.49 8.14
CA VAL A 58 -4.22 -5.80 6.71
C VAL A 58 -3.41 -4.70 6.02
N VAL A 59 -2.51 -5.07 5.12
CA VAL A 59 -1.83 -4.10 4.24
C VAL A 59 -2.45 -4.12 2.85
N VAL A 60 -2.74 -2.95 2.29
CA VAL A 60 -3.40 -2.81 0.99
C VAL A 60 -2.61 -1.86 0.10
N CYS A 61 -2.32 -2.31 -1.12
CA CYS A 61 -1.75 -1.49 -2.18
C CYS A 61 -2.73 -1.44 -3.35
N ALA A 62 -3.09 -0.24 -3.80
CA ALA A 62 -3.64 -0.07 -5.15
C ALA A 62 -2.45 0.21 -6.08
N GLY A 63 -2.17 -0.69 -7.01
CA GLY A 63 -0.96 -0.64 -7.82
C GLY A 63 -1.02 -1.55 -9.04
N PRO A 64 -0.03 -1.48 -9.93
CA PRO A 64 0.11 -2.46 -11.00
C PRO A 64 0.54 -3.83 -10.42
N LEU A 65 0.64 -4.85 -11.26
CA LEU A 65 1.08 -6.19 -10.84
C LEU A 65 2.53 -6.18 -10.30
N GLU A 66 3.36 -5.26 -10.77
CA GLU A 66 4.75 -5.04 -10.41
C GLU A 66 4.91 -4.71 -8.90
N ALA A 67 3.91 -4.06 -8.30
CA ALA A 67 3.89 -3.76 -6.87
C ALA A 67 3.80 -5.03 -6.00
N ARG A 68 3.36 -6.17 -6.55
CA ARG A 68 3.13 -7.42 -5.81
C ARG A 68 4.36 -7.92 -5.08
N ARG A 69 5.54 -7.80 -5.71
CA ARG A 69 6.80 -8.25 -5.10
C ARG A 69 7.13 -7.42 -3.86
N CYS A 70 7.17 -6.09 -4.00
CA CYS A 70 7.42 -5.20 -2.87
C CYS A 70 6.35 -5.39 -1.78
N LEU A 71 5.11 -5.69 -2.16
CA LEU A 71 4.02 -5.89 -1.20
C LEU A 71 4.24 -7.16 -0.38
N ALA A 72 4.71 -8.24 -1.02
CA ALA A 72 5.09 -9.46 -0.32
C ALA A 72 6.28 -9.24 0.63
N GLU A 73 7.28 -8.45 0.22
CA GLU A 73 8.42 -8.08 1.07
C GLU A 73 7.96 -7.28 2.30
N LEU A 74 7.09 -6.29 2.10
CA LEU A 74 6.52 -5.49 3.20
C LEU A 74 5.62 -6.33 4.13
N ALA A 75 4.87 -7.28 3.57
CA ALA A 75 4.00 -8.18 4.33
C ALA A 75 4.76 -9.20 5.19
N ALA A 76 6.07 -9.36 5.00
CA ALA A 76 6.89 -10.19 5.90
C ALA A 76 6.90 -9.67 7.35
N SER A 77 6.50 -8.41 7.58
CA SER A 77 6.35 -7.80 8.91
C SER A 77 5.16 -8.32 9.72
N GLY A 78 4.28 -9.16 9.14
CA GLY A 78 3.23 -9.88 9.87
C GLY A 78 1.79 -9.36 9.83
N PRO A 79 1.32 -8.52 8.88
CA PRO A 79 -0.12 -8.34 8.71
C PRO A 79 -0.78 -9.69 8.39
N ALA A 80 -2.02 -9.88 8.85
CA ALA A 80 -2.77 -11.11 8.60
C ALA A 80 -2.99 -11.35 7.10
N ARG A 81 -3.07 -10.26 6.32
CA ARG A 81 -3.26 -10.29 4.87
C ARG A 81 -2.54 -9.14 4.18
N ALA A 82 -2.11 -9.40 2.96
CA ALA A 82 -1.61 -8.41 2.02
C ALA A 82 -2.47 -8.44 0.75
N VAL A 83 -2.99 -7.29 0.34
CA VAL A 83 -3.94 -7.18 -0.77
C VAL A 83 -3.43 -6.20 -1.81
N LEU A 84 -3.22 -6.71 -3.03
CA LEU A 84 -3.01 -5.88 -4.19
C LEU A 84 -4.34 -5.69 -4.91
N VAL A 85 -4.74 -4.44 -5.05
CA VAL A 85 -5.80 -4.01 -5.95
C VAL A 85 -5.14 -3.60 -7.24
N GLU A 86 -5.27 -4.43 -8.26
CA GLU A 86 -4.68 -4.18 -9.57
C GLU A 86 -5.38 -2.99 -10.25
N HIS A 87 -4.59 -1.96 -10.58
CA HIS A 87 -5.00 -0.85 -11.45
C HIS A 87 -3.78 -0.32 -12.19
N ASP A 88 -4.00 0.21 -13.40
CA ASP A 88 -2.91 0.73 -14.22
C ASP A 88 -2.37 2.06 -13.67
N HIS A 89 -1.07 2.29 -13.82
CA HIS A 89 -0.32 3.45 -13.34
C HIS A 89 -0.83 4.79 -13.82
N GLN A 90 -1.48 4.80 -14.97
CA GLN A 90 -2.02 5.99 -15.63
C GLN A 90 -3.39 6.40 -15.06
N SER A 91 -3.96 5.60 -14.17
CA SER A 91 -5.19 5.94 -13.46
C SER A 91 -4.87 7.03 -12.44
N GLY A 92 -5.39 8.24 -12.63
CA GLY A 92 -5.23 9.34 -11.67
C GLY A 92 -5.71 8.98 -10.25
N PRO A 93 -5.42 9.81 -9.24
CA PRO A 93 -5.62 9.51 -7.81
C PRO A 93 -7.07 9.23 -7.35
N GLY A 94 -8.06 9.27 -8.26
CA GLY A 94 -9.48 9.06 -7.98
C GLY A 94 -9.94 7.60 -7.87
N THR A 95 -9.14 6.61 -8.29
CA THR A 95 -9.59 5.20 -8.39
C THR A 95 -9.33 4.38 -7.12
N SER A 96 -8.50 4.85 -6.18
CA SER A 96 -8.06 4.04 -5.03
C SER A 96 -9.08 3.94 -3.88
N GLY A 97 -10.02 4.89 -3.76
CA GLY A 97 -10.93 4.98 -2.60
C GLY A 97 -12.05 3.92 -2.56
N VAL A 98 -12.56 3.48 -3.72
CA VAL A 98 -13.69 2.54 -3.80
C VAL A 98 -13.27 1.10 -3.50
N VAL A 99 -12.02 0.74 -3.80
CA VAL A 99 -11.60 -0.67 -3.67
C VAL A 99 -11.25 -1.06 -2.24
N LEU A 100 -10.80 -0.12 -1.41
CA LEU A 100 -10.45 -0.38 -0.02
C LEU A 100 -11.65 -0.88 0.82
N ALA A 101 -12.84 -0.35 0.55
CA ALA A 101 -14.08 -0.73 1.24
C ALA A 101 -14.50 -2.18 0.96
N GLY A 102 -14.22 -2.70 -0.24
CA GLY A 102 -14.50 -4.10 -0.60
C GLY A 102 -13.54 -5.10 0.06
N VAL A 103 -12.30 -4.69 0.32
CA VAL A 103 -11.26 -5.54 0.94
C VAL A 103 -11.48 -5.72 2.45
N LEU A 104 -12.07 -4.72 3.10
CA LEU A 104 -12.34 -4.69 4.54
C LEU A 104 -13.79 -5.08 4.91
N GLY A 105 -14.61 -5.44 3.92
CA GLY A 105 -16.00 -5.80 4.12
C GLY A 105 -16.20 -7.12 4.88
N PRO A 106 -17.42 -7.37 5.42
CA PRO A 106 -17.77 -8.61 6.08
C PRO A 106 -17.52 -9.84 5.21
N ARG A 107 -16.93 -10.88 5.81
CA ARG A 107 -16.89 -12.22 5.20
C ARG A 107 -18.29 -12.85 5.36
N HIS A 108 -18.93 -13.19 4.23
CA HIS A 108 -20.13 -14.02 4.20
C HIS A 108 -19.78 -15.50 4.35
#